data_AF-A0A970YFF9-F1
#
_entry.id   AF-A0A970YFF9-F1
#
_cell.length_a   1.000
_cell.length_b   1.000
_cell.length_c   1.000
_cell.angle_alpha   90.00
_cell.angle_beta   90.00
_cell.angle_gamma   90.00
#
_symmetry.space_group_name_H-M   'P 1'
#
loop_
_entity.id
_entity.type
_entity.pdbx_description
1 polymer ?
#
loop_
_entity_poly.entity_id
_entity_poly.type
_entity_poly.pdbx_seq_one_letter_code
_entity_poly.pdbx_strand_id
1 'polypeptide(L)' 'VAALSQMLLDRGRRFCFLYTDLANPTSNHIYQEIGYHPVADSVMLRFQDAD' A
#
# COMPACT_ATOMS: atom_id res chain seq x y z
N VAL A 1 2.94 5.29 -8.35
CA VAL A 1 1.97 5.46 -7.23
C VAL A 1 1.55 6.91 -7.10
N ALA A 2 2.45 7.84 -6.71
CA ALA A 2 2.12 9.26 -6.49
C ALA A 2 1.15 9.90 -7.51
N ALA A 3 1.50 9.92 -8.80
CA ALA A 3 0.67 10.54 -9.84
C ALA A 3 -0.73 9.90 -9.99
N LEU A 4 -0.82 8.58 -9.83
CA LEU A 4 -2.09 7.86 -9.86
C LEU A 4 -2.93 8.18 -8.61
N SER A 5 -2.30 8.21 -7.44
CA SER A 5 -2.96 8.56 -6.18
C SER A 5 -3.54 9.97 -6.24
N GLN A 6 -2.76 10.94 -6.73
CA GLN A 6 -3.23 12.32 -6.90
C GLN A 6 -4.42 12.38 -7.87
N MET A 7 -4.32 11.72 -9.03
CA MET A 7 -5.42 11.65 -10.00
C MET A 7 -6.71 11.07 -9.41
N LEU A 8 -6.60 10.07 -8.52
CA LEU A 8 -7.77 9.46 -7.87
C LEU A 8 -8.37 10.39 -6.81
N LEU A 9 -7.54 11.09 -6.04
CA LEU A 9 -7.99 12.09 -5.07
C LEU A 9 -8.68 13.28 -5.78
N ASP A 10 -8.12 13.76 -6.89
CA ASP A 10 -8.69 14.83 -7.72
C ASP A 10 -10.06 14.44 -8.31
N ARG A 11 -10.30 13.13 -8.49
CA ARG A 11 -11.60 12.56 -8.91
C ARG A 11 -12.57 12.33 -7.75
N GLY A 12 -12.28 12.85 -6.56
CA GLY A 12 -13.17 12.82 -5.39
C GLY A 12 -13.08 11.54 -4.56
N ARG A 13 -12.03 10.72 -4.72
CA ARG A 13 -11.78 9.62 -3.77
C ARG A 13 -11.32 10.18 -2.44
N ARG A 14 -11.84 9.62 -1.34
CA ARG A 14 -11.53 10.07 0.02
C ARG A 14 -10.09 9.75 0.44
N PHE A 15 -9.54 8.65 -0.06
CA PHE A 15 -8.19 8.18 0.25
C PHE A 15 -7.74 7.16 -0.79
N CYS A 16 -6.43 6.90 -0.83
CA CYS A 16 -5.81 5.78 -1.53
C CYS A 16 -5.08 4.90 -0.49
N PHE A 17 -5.06 3.59 -0.71
CA PHE A 17 -4.33 2.64 0.12
C PHE A 17 -3.59 1.63 -0.76
N LEU A 18 -2.57 0.98 -0.19
CA LEU A 18 -1.81 -0.07 -0.87
C LEU A 18 -1.37 -1.11 0.17
N TYR A 19 -1.09 -2.31 -0.33
CA TYR A 19 -0.26 -3.28 0.37
C TYR A 19 1.17 -3.15 -0.14
N THR A 20 2.14 -3.31 0.75
CA THR A 20 3.55 -3.31 0.41
C THR A 20 4.29 -4.35 1.23
N ASP A 21 5.49 -4.70 0.78
CA ASP A 21 6.37 -5.58 1.52
C ASP A 21 6.88 -4.86 2.77
N LEU A 22 6.46 -5.34 3.95
CA LEU A 22 6.88 -4.80 5.23
C LEU A 22 8.40 -4.83 5.39
N ALA A 23 9.08 -5.80 4.77
CA ALA A 23 10.53 -5.96 4.84
C ALA A 23 11.32 -5.06 3.86
N ASN A 24 10.65 -4.25 3.03
CA ASN A 24 11.32 -3.36 2.07
C ASN A 24 11.34 -1.90 2.56
N PRO A 25 12.37 -1.48 3.34
CA PRO A 25 12.43 -0.14 3.91
C PRO A 25 12.54 0.97 2.86
N THR A 26 13.15 0.70 1.70
CA THR A 26 13.33 1.69 0.64
C THR A 26 11.98 2.13 0.06
N SER A 27 11.14 1.16 -0.32
CA SER A 27 9.80 1.48 -0.83
C SER A 27 8.92 2.10 0.25
N ASN A 28 8.99 1.59 1.49
CA ASN A 28 8.22 2.11 2.62
C ASN A 28 8.55 3.58 2.92
N HIS A 29 9.82 3.96 2.81
CA HIS A 29 10.24 5.35 2.95
C HIS A 29 9.62 6.23 1.86
N ILE A 30 9.69 5.82 0.60
CA ILE A 30 9.12 6.58 -0.53
C ILE A 30 7.61 6.78 -0.37
N TYR A 31 6.87 5.75 0.09
CA TYR A 31 5.43 5.89 0.33
C TYR A 31 5.11 6.92 1.41
N GLN A 32 5.92 6.96 2.48
CA GLN A 32 5.78 7.96 3.54
C GLN A 32 6.09 9.38 3.03
N GLU A 33 7.14 9.55 2.22
CA GLU A 33 7.49 10.84 1.62
C GLU A 33 6.38 11.41 0.73
N ILE A 34 5.62 10.54 0.04
CA ILE A 34 4.49 10.97 -0.81
C ILE A 34 3.15 11.02 -0.07
N GLY A 35 3.14 10.88 1.26
CA GLY A 35 1.96 11.13 2.11
C GLY A 35 1.15 9.90 2.55
N TYR A 36 1.60 8.67 2.28
CA TYR A 36 1.00 7.48 2.88
C TYR A 36 1.47 7.31 4.33
N HIS A 37 0.64 6.67 5.17
CA HIS A 37 1.00 6.32 6.54
C HIS A 37 0.68 4.84 6.82
N PRO A 38 1.45 4.16 7.70
CA PRO A 38 1.13 2.81 8.12
C PRO A 38 -0.24 2.74 8.82
N VAL A 39 -1.02 1.70 8.51
CA VAL A 39 -2.33 1.46 9.13
C VAL A 39 -2.36 0.12 9.86
N ALA A 40 -1.91 -0.95 9.20
CA ALA A 40 -1.82 -2.29 9.79
C ALA A 40 -0.78 -3.13 9.04
N ASP A 41 -0.19 -4.08 9.77
CA ASP A 41 0.57 -5.16 9.15
C ASP A 41 -0.38 -6.23 8.61
N SER A 42 -0.02 -6.84 7.49
CA SER A 42 -0.84 -7.86 6.84
C SER A 42 0.02 -9.04 6.41
N VAL A 43 -0.59 -10.22 6.41
CA VAL A 43 0.05 -11.45 5.95
C VAL A 43 -0.73 -12.01 4.77
N MET A 44 -0.02 -12.54 3.77
CA MET A 44 -0.63 -13.23 2.65
C MET A 44 -0.71 -14.72 2.97
N LEU A 45 -1.93 -15.22 3.15
CA LEU A 45 -2.18 -16.65 3.36
C LEU A 45 -2.40 -17.32 2.01
N ARG A 46 -1.69 -18.42 1.78
CA ARG A 46 -1.92 -19.33 0.64
C ARG A 46 -2.35 -20.67 1.20
N PHE A 47 -3.58 -21.07 0.90
CA PHE A 47 -4.08 -22.40 1.21
C PHE A 47 -3.54 -23.39 0.19
N GLN A 48 -3.27 -24.61 0.64
CA GLN A 48 -2.88 -25.75 -0.19
C GLN A 48 -3.88 -26.88 0.11
N ASP A 49 -4.14 -27.71 -0.89
CA ASP A 49 -4.98 -28.89 -0.70
C ASP A 49 -4.31 -29.85 0.30
N ALA A 50 -5.13 -30.62 1.01
CA ALA A 50 -4.62 -31.76 1.77
C ALA A 50 -4.25 -32.86 0.77
N ASP A 51 -3.05 -33.44 0.92
CA ASP A 51 -2.53 -34.54 0.09
C ASP A 51 -3.55 -35.67 -0.15
#